data_AF-A0A7V2G058-F1
#
_entry.id   AF-A0A7V2G058-F1
#
_cell.length_a   1.000
_cell.length_b   1.000
_cell.length_c   1.000
_cell.angle_alpha   90.00
_cell.angle_beta   90.00
_cell.angle_gamma   90.00
#
_symmetry.space_group_name_H-M   'P 1'
#
loop_
_entity.id
_entity.type
_entity.pdbx_description
1 polymer ?
#
loop_
_entity_poly.entity_id
_entity_poly.type
_entity_poly.pdbx_seq_one_letter_code
_entity_poly.pdbx_strand_id
1 'polypeptide(L)' 'MPLEPIVKAPHDWKVTPNLPDYDQFRATFSWDQARRDLDGLPDGKGLNIAYEAVDRHAAGPRGDHVAIRWINKA' A
#
# COMPACT_ATOMS: atom_id res chain seq x y z
N MET A 1 23.98 -18.41 -9.62
CA MET A 1 22.88 -19.41 -9.53
C MET A 1 21.63 -18.66 -9.11
N PRO A 2 20.50 -18.76 -9.83
CA PRO A 2 19.26 -18.15 -9.35
C PRO A 2 18.82 -18.82 -8.05
N LEU A 3 18.27 -18.04 -7.12
CA LEU A 3 17.70 -18.55 -5.87
C LEU A 3 16.35 -19.21 -6.18
N GLU A 4 16.08 -20.39 -5.61
CA GLU A 4 14.76 -21.00 -5.71
C GLU A 4 13.78 -20.35 -4.72
N PRO A 5 12.60 -19.89 -5.17
CA PRO A 5 11.58 -19.34 -4.28
C PRO A 5 11.03 -20.40 -3.30
N ILE A 6 10.86 -20.02 -2.03
CA ILE A 6 10.15 -20.85 -1.04
C ILE A 6 8.64 -20.75 -1.30
N VAL A 7 8.03 -21.84 -1.78
CA VAL A 7 6.59 -21.91 -2.04
C VAL A 7 5.82 -22.15 -0.74
N LYS A 8 4.78 -21.35 -0.50
CA LYS A 8 3.83 -21.53 0.62
C LYS A 8 2.46 -21.86 0.03
N ALA A 9 1.84 -22.96 0.45
CA ALA A 9 0.56 -23.36 -0.11
C ALA A 9 -0.56 -22.38 0.31
N PRO A 10 -1.46 -21.97 -0.61
CA PRO A 10 -2.51 -20.99 -0.30
C PRO A 10 -3.44 -21.40 0.84
N HIS A 11 -3.69 -22.70 1.03
CA HIS A 11 -4.51 -23.22 2.13
C HIS A 11 -3.87 -23.03 3.52
N ASP A 12 -2.56 -22.77 3.59
CA ASP A 12 -1.84 -22.53 4.85
C ASP A 12 -1.84 -21.06 5.26
N TRP A 13 -2.41 -20.18 4.42
CA TRP A 13 -2.40 -18.75 4.67
C TRP A 13 -3.43 -18.37 5.73
N LYS A 14 -2.94 -17.95 6.91
CA LYS A 14 -3.78 -17.34 7.96
C LYS A 14 -4.34 -15.98 7.55
N VAL A 15 -3.64 -15.28 6.65
CA VAL A 15 -4.03 -13.98 6.09
C VAL A 15 -3.68 -14.00 4.61
N THR A 16 -4.62 -13.58 3.77
CA THR A 16 -4.37 -13.45 2.33
C THR A 16 -3.26 -12.44 2.07
N PRO A 17 -2.22 -12.78 1.29
CA PRO A 17 -1.22 -11.82 0.84
C PRO A 17 -1.85 -10.68 0.06
N ASN A 18 -1.30 -9.48 0.19
CA ASN A 18 -1.72 -8.32 -0.60
C ASN A 18 -1.49 -8.51 -2.11
N LEU A 19 -0.58 -9.41 -2.49
CA LEU A 19 -0.23 -9.71 -3.87
C LEU A 19 -0.22 -11.23 -4.10
N PRO A 20 -1.41 -11.85 -4.26
CA PRO A 20 -1.54 -13.31 -4.33
C PRO A 20 -1.04 -13.90 -5.66
N ASP A 21 -1.10 -13.14 -6.75
CA ASP A 21 -0.55 -13.50 -8.06
C ASP A 21 0.33 -12.36 -8.57
N TYR A 22 1.64 -12.55 -8.42
CA TYR A 22 2.63 -11.56 -8.80
C TYR A 22 2.70 -11.36 -10.32
N ASP A 23 2.65 -12.45 -11.09
CA ASP A 23 2.83 -12.42 -12.54
C ASP A 23 1.63 -11.76 -13.22
N GLN A 24 0.42 -12.09 -12.78
CA GLN A 24 -0.79 -11.42 -13.25
C GLN A 24 -0.74 -9.92 -12.93
N PHE A 25 -0.50 -9.54 -11.67
CA PHE A 25 -0.48 -8.12 -11.29
C PHE A 25 0.59 -7.35 -12.07
N ARG A 26 1.79 -7.92 -12.22
CA ARG A 26 2.86 -7.33 -13.03
C ARG A 26 2.44 -7.14 -14.48
N ALA A 27 1.76 -8.11 -15.07
CA ALA A 27 1.30 -8.05 -16.46
C ALA A 27 0.20 -6.99 -16.67
N THR A 28 -0.64 -6.73 -15.65
CA THR A 28 -1.78 -5.82 -15.75
C THR A 28 -1.55 -4.44 -15.11
N PHE A 29 -0.40 -4.21 -14.47
CA PHE A 29 -0.11 -2.95 -13.79
C PHE A 29 -0.08 -1.76 -14.77
N SER A 30 -0.62 -0.62 -14.34
CA SER A 30 -0.58 0.64 -15.07
C SER A 30 -0.35 1.82 -14.14
N TRP A 31 0.59 2.69 -14.52
CA TRP A 31 0.84 3.96 -13.82
C TRP A 31 -0.37 4.89 -13.88
N ASP A 32 -1.13 4.88 -14.96
CA ASP A 32 -2.36 5.69 -15.07
C ASP A 32 -3.44 5.21 -14.10
N GLN A 33 -3.51 3.89 -13.85
CA GLN A 33 -4.40 3.35 -12.83
C GLN A 33 -3.94 3.72 -11.42
N ALA A 34 -2.64 3.56 -11.11
CA ALA A 34 -2.09 3.93 -9.81
C ALA A 34 -2.26 5.44 -9.52
N ARG A 35 -2.17 6.30 -10.55
CA ARG A 35 -2.35 7.75 -10.41
C ARG A 35 -3.75 8.13 -9.92
N ARG A 36 -4.78 7.31 -10.23
CA ARG A 36 -6.17 7.54 -9.82
C ARG A 36 -6.41 7.30 -8.33
N ASP A 37 -5.51 6.57 -7.68
CA ASP A 37 -5.61 6.27 -6.24
C ASP A 37 -5.01 7.39 -5.36
N LEU A 38 -4.41 8.41 -5.99
CA LEU A 38 -3.82 9.59 -5.33
C LEU A 38 -4.77 10.78 -5.43
N ASP A 39 -5.01 11.46 -4.31
CA ASP A 39 -5.99 12.56 -4.24
C ASP A 39 -5.45 13.83 -4.92
N GLY A 40 -4.15 14.09 -4.76
CA GLY A 40 -3.54 15.37 -5.10
C GLY A 40 -3.81 16.45 -4.07
N LEU A 41 -3.03 17.53 -4.15
CA LEU A 41 -3.31 18.72 -3.36
C LEU A 41 -4.62 19.38 -3.82
N PRO A 42 -5.37 20.01 -2.89
CA PRO A 42 -6.58 20.75 -3.21
C PRO A 42 -6.36 21.77 -4.34
N ASP A 43 -7.42 21.99 -5.14
CA ASP A 43 -7.43 22.89 -6.30
C ASP A 43 -6.41 22.54 -7.39
N GLY A 44 -5.96 21.28 -7.45
CA GLY A 44 -5.05 20.82 -8.51
C GLY A 44 -3.63 21.36 -8.39
N LYS A 45 -3.18 21.73 -7.18
CA LYS A 45 -1.84 22.30 -6.92
C LYS A 45 -0.68 21.30 -7.02
N GLY A 46 -0.93 20.10 -7.56
CA GLY A 46 0.07 19.06 -7.79
C GLY A 46 -0.01 17.92 -6.76
N LEU A 47 1.14 17.28 -6.52
CA LEU A 47 1.27 16.13 -5.63
C LEU A 47 2.25 16.44 -4.50
N ASN A 48 1.92 15.97 -3.30
CA ASN A 48 2.82 16.05 -2.15
C ASN A 48 2.76 14.74 -1.37
N ILE A 49 3.91 14.11 -1.15
CA ILE A 49 3.99 12.80 -0.50
C ILE A 49 3.52 12.81 0.96
N ALA A 50 3.75 13.91 1.70
CA ALA A 50 3.29 14.03 3.08
C ALA A 50 1.77 14.12 3.14
N TYR A 51 1.17 14.91 2.24
CA TYR A 51 -0.28 15.04 2.13
C TYR A 51 -0.97 13.69 1.84
N GLU A 52 -0.45 12.95 0.85
CA GLU A 52 -1.00 11.63 0.49
C GLU A 52 -0.80 10.59 1.60
N ALA A 53 0.30 10.67 2.36
CA ALA A 53 0.61 9.69 3.39
C ALA A 53 -0.06 10.00 4.74
N VAL A 54 -0.35 11.26 5.04
CA VAL A 54 -0.77 11.72 6.38
C VAL A 54 -2.01 12.60 6.30
N ASP A 55 -1.90 13.81 5.75
CA ASP A 55 -2.92 14.85 5.88
C ASP A 55 -4.30 14.42 5.36
N ARG A 56 -4.36 13.76 4.19
CA ARG A 56 -5.63 13.26 3.63
C ARG A 56 -6.31 12.22 4.53
N HIS A 57 -5.52 11.43 5.27
CA HIS A 57 -6.03 10.42 6.18
C HIS A 57 -6.42 11.02 7.53
N ALA A 58 -5.63 11.97 8.03
CA ALA A 58 -5.89 12.70 9.26
C ALA A 58 -7.18 13.50 9.19
N ALA A 59 -7.46 14.12 8.04
CA ALA A 59 -8.70 14.87 7.78
C ALA A 59 -9.91 13.98 7.43
N GLY A 60 -9.69 12.67 7.22
CA GLY A 60 -10.72 11.73 6.78
C GLY A 60 -11.30 10.87 7.91
N PRO A 61 -12.13 9.86 7.56
CA PRO A 61 -12.73 8.94 8.54
C PRO A 61 -11.72 8.13 9.38
N ARG A 62 -10.44 8.14 8.98
CA ARG A 62 -9.34 7.44 9.67
C ARG A 62 -8.49 8.38 10.52
N GLY A 63 -8.96 9.60 10.83
CA GLY A 63 -8.20 10.59 11.59
C GLY A 63 -7.64 10.06 12.93
N ASP A 64 -8.43 9.24 13.62
CA ASP A 64 -8.05 8.63 14.90
C ASP A 64 -7.39 7.24 14.76
N HIS A 65 -7.15 6.78 13.54
CA HIS A 65 -6.52 5.48 13.30
C HIS A 65 -5.02 5.55 13.60
N VAL A 66 -4.54 4.69 14.50
CA VAL A 66 -3.10 4.58 14.81
C VAL A 66 -2.34 4.13 13.55
N ALA A 67 -1.68 5.07 12.88
CA ALA A 67 -0.91 4.80 11.67
C ALA A 67 0.42 4.08 11.96
N ILE A 68 1.15 4.54 12.98
CA ILE A 68 2.41 3.93 13.41
C ILE A 68 2.37 3.75 14.92
N ARG A 69 2.67 2.51 15.37
CA ARG A 69 2.86 2.19 16.78
C ARG A 69 4.31 1.82 17.00
N TRP A 70 5.03 2.70 17.70
CA TRP A 70 6.39 2.40 18.14
C TRP A 70 6.34 1.57 19.43
N ILE A 71 7.02 0.43 19.42
CA ILE A 71 7.13 -0.47 20.58
C ILE A 71 8.61 -0.57 20.92
N ASN A 72 9.01 -0.01 22.06
CA ASN A 72 10.38 -0.12 22.54
C ASN A 72 10.63 -1.51 23.14
N LYS A 73 11.88 -2.00 23.10
CA LYS A 73 12.34 -3.08 23.96
C LYS A 73 12.69 -2.47 25.33
N ALA A 74 11.98 -2.89 26.37
CA ALA A 74 12.45 -2.76 27.74
C ALA A 74 13.53 -3.80 28.02
#